data_AF-A0A3D3W8F1-F1
#
_entry.id   AF-A0A3D3W8F1-F1
#
_cell.length_a   1.000
_cell.length_b   1.000
_cell.length_c   1.000
_cell.angle_alpha   90.00
_cell.angle_beta   90.00
_cell.angle_gamma   90.00
#
_symmetry.space_group_name_H-M   'P 1'
#
loop_
_entity.id
_entity.type
_entity.pdbx_description
1 polymer ?
#
loop_
_entity_poly.entity_id
_entity_poly.type
_entity_poly.pdbx_seq_one_letter_code
_entity_poly.pdbx_strand_id
1 'polypeptide(L)'
;MSEYSDALARVASETMLQETRRWFFGRTATGLGAAALASLLQSEGSGRLQAAPSETAPALSALHHAPTARRVIWLFMADAPSQLDLYDYKPQLADFFDKDLPESIRNGQRITTMTSG
;
A
#
# COMPACT_ATOMS: atom_id res chain seq x y z
N MET A 1 -42.78 -41.87 38.91
CA MET A 1 -43.18 -40.53 39.41
C MET A 1 -41.98 -39.64 39.75
N SER A 2 -40.93 -40.14 40.40
CA SER A 2 -39.70 -39.35 40.71
C SER A 2 -39.00 -38.77 39.47
N GLU A 3 -38.83 -39.57 38.43
CA GLU A 3 -38.10 -39.21 37.21
C GLU A 3 -38.74 -38.05 36.44
N TYR A 4 -40.08 -37.99 36.47
CA TYR A 4 -40.85 -36.94 35.80
C TYR A 4 -40.74 -35.60 36.54
N SER A 5 -40.65 -35.65 37.88
CA SER A 5 -40.42 -34.46 38.72
C SER A 5 -39.03 -33.86 38.46
N ASP A 6 -38.01 -34.70 38.32
CA ASP A 6 -36.65 -34.25 38.04
C ASP A 6 -36.50 -33.66 36.63
N ALA A 7 -37.19 -34.24 35.65
CA ALA A 7 -37.24 -33.69 34.30
C ALA A 7 -37.88 -32.30 34.27
N LEU A 8 -39.00 -32.11 34.97
CA LEU A 8 -39.67 -30.80 35.05
C LEU A 8 -38.83 -29.76 35.80
N ALA A 9 -38.14 -30.17 36.88
CA ALA A 9 -37.24 -29.28 37.62
C ALA A 9 -36.05 -28.82 36.77
N ARG A 10 -35.52 -29.71 35.91
CA ARG A 10 -34.46 -29.36 34.94
C ARG A 10 -34.94 -28.36 33.90
N VAL A 11 -36.10 -28.59 33.29
CA VAL A 11 -36.67 -27.67 32.30
C VAL A 11 -36.95 -26.30 32.92
N ALA A 12 -37.51 -26.25 34.14
CA ALA A 12 -37.74 -25.00 34.85
C ALA A 12 -36.42 -24.25 35.14
N SER A 13 -35.38 -24.97 35.58
CA SER A 13 -34.04 -24.39 35.81
C SER A 13 -33.40 -23.86 34.51
N GLU A 14 -33.52 -24.59 33.40
CA GLU A 14 -33.03 -24.16 32.09
C GLU A 14 -33.74 -22.89 31.60
N THR A 15 -35.06 -22.82 31.76
CA THR A 15 -35.82 -21.61 31.41
C THR A 15 -35.44 -20.42 32.29
N MET A 16 -35.25 -20.62 33.59
CA MET A 16 -34.79 -19.55 34.49
C MET A 16 -33.40 -19.03 34.12
N LEU A 17 -32.49 -19.92 33.70
CA LEU A 17 -31.16 -19.52 33.23
C LEU A 17 -31.24 -18.69 31.94
N GLN A 18 -32.13 -19.07 31.02
CA GLN A 18 -32.36 -18.36 29.75
C GLN A 18 -32.88 -16.91 29.95
N GLU A 19 -33.65 -16.66 31.01
CA GLU A 19 -34.13 -15.31 31.36
C GLU A 19 -33.05 -14.40 31.97
N THR A 20 -31.95 -14.98 32.48
CA THR A 20 -30.91 -14.14 33.09
C THR A 20 -30.05 -13.45 32.03
N ARG A 21 -30.02 -12.11 32.07
CA ARG A 21 -29.16 -11.27 31.20
C ARG A 21 -27.72 -11.75 31.17
N ARG A 22 -27.17 -12.18 32.31
CA ARG A 22 -25.80 -12.69 32.42
C ARG A 22 -25.56 -13.96 31.59
N TRP A 23 -26.49 -14.91 31.61
CA TRP A 23 -26.38 -16.14 30.83
C TRP A 23 -26.55 -15.87 29.34
N PHE A 24 -27.53 -15.02 28.97
CA PHE A 24 -27.73 -14.57 27.60
C PHE A 24 -26.47 -13.91 27.03
N PHE A 25 -25.98 -12.85 27.69
CA PHE A 25 -24.78 -12.13 27.21
C PHE A 25 -23.52 -12.99 27.25
N GLY A 26 -23.36 -13.86 28.26
CA GLY A 26 -22.22 -14.78 28.32
C GLY A 26 -22.19 -15.74 27.14
N ARG A 27 -23.32 -16.36 26.80
CA ARG A 27 -23.42 -17.32 25.68
C ARG A 27 -23.31 -16.62 24.32
N THR A 28 -23.92 -15.46 24.14
CA THR A 28 -23.86 -14.72 22.86
C THR A 28 -22.48 -14.12 22.61
N ALA A 29 -21.79 -13.63 23.65
CA ALA A 29 -20.46 -13.05 23.53
C ALA A 29 -19.43 -14.07 23.01
N THR A 30 -19.50 -15.32 23.45
CA THR A 30 -18.61 -16.38 22.95
C THR A 30 -18.84 -16.67 21.47
N GLY A 31 -20.10 -16.74 21.02
CA GLY A 31 -20.43 -16.98 19.61
C GLY A 31 -20.00 -15.84 18.69
N LEU A 32 -20.32 -14.60 19.06
CA LEU A 32 -19.91 -13.42 18.31
C LEU A 32 -18.39 -13.20 18.32
N GLY A 33 -17.74 -13.45 19.47
CA GLY A 33 -16.29 -13.37 19.60
C GLY A 33 -15.55 -14.39 18.72
N ALA A 34 -16.05 -15.63 18.65
CA ALA A 34 -15.50 -16.66 17.78
C ALA A 34 -15.66 -16.29 16.29
N ALA A 35 -16.82 -15.75 15.89
CA ALA A 35 -17.05 -15.28 14.52
C ALA A 35 -16.14 -14.08 14.17
N ALA A 36 -15.97 -13.12 15.08
CA ALA A 36 -15.06 -12.00 14.89
C ALA A 36 -13.60 -12.46 14.78
N LEU A 37 -13.16 -13.39 15.63
CA LEU A 37 -11.81 -13.98 15.57
C LEU A 37 -11.59 -14.73 14.25
N ALA A 38 -12.56 -15.52 13.79
CA ALA A 38 -12.49 -16.21 12.51
C ALA A 38 -12.42 -15.23 11.31
N SER A 39 -13.08 -14.07 11.42
CA SER A 39 -12.98 -13.00 10.42
C SER A 39 -11.60 -12.34 10.42
N LEU A 40 -11.03 -12.06 11.61
CA LEU A 40 -9.71 -11.46 11.75
C LEU A 40 -8.60 -12.40 11.25
N LEU A 41 -8.69 -13.69 11.61
CA LEU A 41 -7.77 -14.73 11.11
C LEU A 41 -7.92 -14.97 9.60
N GLN A 42 -9.09 -14.75 9.01
CA GLN A 42 -9.24 -14.73 7.54
C GLN A 42 -8.64 -13.48 6.91
N SER A 43 -8.78 -12.30 7.53
CA SER A 43 -8.20 -11.06 7.01
C SER A 43 -6.67 -11.02 7.13
N GLU A 44 -6.09 -11.73 8.10
CA GLU A 44 -4.64 -11.87 8.28
C GLU A 44 -4.02 -12.97 7.39
N GLY A 45 -4.83 -13.54 6.49
CA GLY A 45 -4.36 -14.49 5.50
C GLY A 45 -4.60 -15.93 5.91
N SER A 46 -5.21 -16.68 4.99
CA SER A 46 -4.86 -18.09 4.80
C SER A 46 -3.38 -18.28 5.09
N GLY A 47 -3.00 -19.22 5.96
CA GLY A 47 -1.63 -19.51 6.40
C GLY A 47 -0.64 -19.87 5.27
N ARG A 48 -0.43 -18.97 4.33
CA ARG A 48 0.77 -18.85 3.54
C ARG A 48 1.62 -17.91 4.35
N LEU A 49 2.66 -18.46 4.98
CA LEU A 49 3.84 -17.70 5.34
C LEU A 49 4.23 -16.86 4.12
N GLN A 50 3.79 -15.60 4.10
CA GLN A 50 4.18 -14.67 3.06
C GLN A 50 5.64 -14.37 3.36
N ALA A 51 6.51 -15.08 2.65
CA ALA A 51 7.92 -14.74 2.56
C ALA A 51 8.00 -13.23 2.33
N ALA A 52 8.94 -12.59 3.04
CA ALA A 52 9.19 -11.16 2.98
C ALA A 52 9.04 -10.65 1.54
N PRO A 53 8.40 -9.48 1.33
CA PRO A 53 8.13 -8.98 -0.01
C PRO A 53 9.45 -8.98 -0.76
N SER A 54 9.52 -9.79 -1.81
CA SER A 54 10.64 -9.75 -2.75
C SER A 54 10.75 -8.29 -3.19
N GLU A 55 11.95 -7.73 -3.22
CA GLU A 55 12.21 -6.36 -3.73
C GLU A 55 11.79 -6.19 -5.21
N THR A 56 11.30 -7.26 -5.83
CA THR A 56 10.73 -7.30 -7.18
C THR A 56 9.21 -7.42 -7.22
N ALA A 57 8.53 -7.49 -6.07
CA ALA A 57 7.08 -7.53 -6.01
C ALA A 57 6.52 -6.14 -6.32
N PRO A 58 5.58 -6.01 -7.27
CA PRO A 58 4.96 -4.72 -7.56
C PRO A 58 4.32 -4.14 -6.29
N ALA A 59 4.51 -2.84 -6.07
CA ALA A 59 4.01 -2.11 -4.90
C ALA A 59 2.48 -2.20 -4.69
N LEU A 60 1.76 -2.70 -5.69
CA LEU A 60 0.33 -2.97 -5.66
C LEU A 60 0.09 -4.42 -6.08
N SER A 61 -0.72 -5.14 -5.29
CA SER A 61 -1.15 -6.52 -5.59
C SER A 61 -2.03 -6.60 -6.84
N ALA A 62 -2.77 -5.53 -7.14
CA ALA A 62 -3.54 -5.36 -8.37
C ALA A 62 -3.81 -3.87 -8.64
N LEU A 63 -3.93 -3.52 -9.91
CA LEU A 63 -4.43 -2.21 -10.33
C LEU A 63 -5.96 -2.23 -10.27
N HIS A 64 -6.58 -1.16 -9.76
CA HIS A 64 -8.05 -1.01 -9.77
C HIS A 64 -8.64 -1.00 -11.19
N HIS A 65 -7.82 -0.69 -12.21
CA HIS A 65 -8.21 -0.71 -13.61
C HIS A 65 -7.18 -1.48 -14.44
N ALA A 66 -7.65 -2.18 -15.47
CA ALA A 66 -6.76 -2.84 -16.41
C ALA A 66 -5.93 -1.78 -17.17
N PRO A 67 -4.61 -1.98 -17.33
CA PRO A 67 -3.77 -1.05 -18.08
C PRO A 67 -4.20 -1.05 -19.55
N THR A 68 -4.60 0.12 -20.05
CA THR A 68 -5.04 0.31 -21.45
C THR A 68 -3.92 0.87 -22.33
N ALA A 69 -2.90 1.51 -21.74
CA ALA A 69 -1.77 2.07 -22.46
C ALA A 69 -0.86 0.95 -23.00
N ARG A 70 -0.70 0.92 -24.34
CA ARG A 70 0.16 -0.06 -25.01
C ARG A 70 1.62 0.39 -25.16
N ARG A 71 1.86 1.71 -25.16
CA ARG A 71 3.18 2.32 -25.35
C ARG A 71 3.26 3.60 -24.53
N VAL A 72 4.42 3.83 -23.90
CA VAL A 72 4.75 5.09 -23.23
C VAL A 72 5.86 5.74 -24.03
N ILE A 73 5.57 6.89 -24.63
CA ILE A 73 6.58 7.71 -25.31
C ILE A 73 6.97 8.80 -24.32
N TRP A 74 8.20 8.74 -23.82
CA TRP A 74 8.76 9.78 -22.97
C TRP A 74 9.60 10.72 -23.83
N LEU A 75 9.17 11.99 -23.89
CA LEU A 75 9.89 13.05 -24.57
C LEU A 75 10.67 13.86 -23.53
N PHE A 76 11.99 13.73 -23.55
CA PHE A 76 12.88 14.56 -22.75
C PHE A 76 13.31 15.76 -23.60
N MET A 77 12.78 16.95 -23.28
CA MET A 77 13.16 18.20 -23.94
C MET A 77 14.46 18.71 -23.31
N ALA A 78 15.59 18.17 -23.78
CA ALA A 78 16.91 18.43 -23.22
C ALA A 78 17.39 19.89 -23.31
N ASP A 79 16.81 20.68 -24.23
CA ASP A 79 17.29 22.04 -24.54
C ASP A 79 16.43 23.15 -23.92
N ALA A 80 15.39 22.80 -23.15
CA ALA A 80 14.61 23.81 -22.45
C ALA A 80 15.43 24.34 -21.26
N PRO A 81 15.51 25.68 -21.05
CA PRO A 81 16.12 26.21 -19.85
C PRO A 81 15.40 25.63 -18.63
N SER A 82 16.17 25.24 -17.61
CA SER A 82 15.58 24.72 -16.40
C SER A 82 14.65 25.78 -15.79
N GLN A 83 13.60 25.35 -15.07
CA GLN A 83 12.71 26.28 -14.38
C GLN A 83 13.48 27.25 -13.45
N LEU A 84 14.61 26.79 -12.91
CA LEU A 84 15.51 27.56 -12.05
C LEU A 84 16.31 28.62 -12.84
N ASP A 85 16.57 28.40 -14.13
CA ASP A 85 17.38 29.30 -14.95
C ASP A 85 16.59 30.41 -15.63
N LEU A 86 15.25 30.31 -15.68
CA LEU A 86 14.41 31.27 -16.41
C LEU A 86 14.38 32.68 -15.81
N TYR A 87 14.50 32.82 -14.49
CA TYR A 87 14.31 34.09 -13.79
C TYR A 87 15.55 34.61 -13.05
N ASP A 88 16.68 33.90 -13.17
CA ASP A 88 17.91 34.29 -12.50
C ASP A 88 18.78 35.15 -13.42
N TYR A 89 19.16 36.33 -12.94
CA TYR A 89 19.96 37.27 -13.71
C TYR A 89 21.43 36.83 -13.68
N LYS A 90 21.90 36.31 -14.81
CA LYS A 90 23.28 35.80 -14.99
C LYS A 90 24.08 36.71 -15.95
N PRO A 91 24.60 37.86 -15.50
CA PRO A 91 25.26 38.84 -16.37
C PRO A 91 26.52 38.30 -17.04
N GLN A 92 27.25 37.42 -16.36
CA GLN A 92 28.47 36.80 -16.89
C GLN A 92 28.21 35.83 -18.04
N LEU A 93 26.96 35.36 -18.24
CA LEU A 93 26.64 34.41 -19.32
C LEU A 93 26.99 34.98 -20.70
N ALA A 94 26.83 36.30 -20.88
CA ALA A 94 27.20 37.00 -22.10
C ALA A 94 28.70 36.89 -22.40
N ASP A 95 29.54 36.88 -21.36
CA ASP A 95 31.00 36.77 -21.51
C ASP A 95 31.42 35.37 -21.97
N PHE A 96 30.56 34.36 -21.80
CA PHE A 96 30.80 32.96 -22.17
C PHE A 96 30.08 32.53 -23.45
N PHE A 97 29.43 33.46 -24.15
CA PHE A 97 28.81 33.19 -25.44
C PHE A 97 29.87 32.74 -26.46
N ASP A 98 29.59 31.67 -27.21
CA ASP A 98 30.45 31.12 -28.27
C ASP A 98 31.86 30.70 -27.80
N LYS A 99 32.04 30.47 -26.49
CA LYS A 99 33.28 29.93 -25.94
C LYS A 99 33.21 28.42 -25.83
N ASP A 100 34.26 27.78 -26.28
CA ASP A 100 34.45 26.34 -26.09
C ASP A 100 34.39 25.94 -24.62
N LEU A 101 33.79 24.77 -24.37
CA LEU A 101 33.72 24.22 -23.02
C LEU A 101 35.13 23.94 -22.47
N PRO A 102 35.52 24.51 -21.31
CA PRO A 102 36.85 24.36 -20.75
C PRO A 102 37.24 22.89 -20.51
N GLU A 103 38.54 22.59 -20.64
CA GLU A 103 39.07 21.24 -20.43
C GLU A 103 38.81 20.71 -19.01
N SER A 104 38.77 21.60 -18.01
CA SER A 104 38.40 21.28 -16.63
C SER A 104 36.98 20.72 -16.49
N ILE A 105 36.07 21.11 -17.38
CA ILE A 105 34.69 20.62 -17.42
C ILE A 105 34.61 19.37 -18.29
N ARG A 106 35.33 19.33 -19.42
CA ARG A 106 35.32 18.17 -20.33
C ARG A 106 35.88 16.92 -19.66
N ASN A 107 37.00 17.02 -18.94
CA ASN A 107 37.63 15.99 -18.08
C ASN A 107 37.40 14.52 -18.50
N GLY A 108 37.57 14.19 -19.78
CA GLY A 108 37.38 12.84 -20.32
C GLY A 108 35.92 12.34 -20.38
N GLN A 109 34.92 13.14 -20.03
CA GLN A 109 33.51 12.81 -20.17
C GLN A 109 33.08 12.79 -21.63
N ARG A 110 32.24 11.81 -22.00
CA ARG A 110 31.60 11.78 -23.31
C ARG A 110 30.49 12.82 -23.34
N ILE A 111 30.79 13.96 -23.95
CA ILE A 111 29.87 15.07 -24.13
C ILE A 111 28.84 14.70 -25.21
N THR A 112 27.58 15.06 -25.00
CA THR A 112 26.52 14.81 -25.98
C THR A 112 26.70 15.74 -27.19
N THR A 113 26.24 15.32 -28.36
CA THR A 113 26.27 16.16 -29.57
C THR A 113 25.51 17.48 -29.44
N MET A 114 24.69 17.65 -28.38
CA MET A 114 23.93 18.88 -28.09
C MET A 114 24.78 20.03 -27.53
N THR A 115 26.00 19.75 -27.08
CA THR A 115 26.93 20.74 -26.48
C THR A 115 28.24 20.85 -27.27
N SER A 116 28.25 20.31 -28.50
CA SER A 116 29.41 20.24 -29.38
C SER A 116 29.36 21.24 -30.55
N GLY A 117 28.56 22.29 -30.42
CA GLY A 117 28.41 23.36 -31.41
C GLY A 117 29.50 24.40 -31.30
#